data_AF-A0A8J3CIF5-F1
#
_entry.id   AF-A0A8J3CIF5-F1
#
_cell.length_a   1.000
_cell.length_b   1.000
_cell.length_c   1.000
_cell.angle_alpha   90.00
_cell.angle_beta   90.00
_cell.angle_gamma   90.00
#
_symmetry.space_group_name_H-M   'P 1'
#
loop_
_entity.id
_entity.type
_entity.pdbx_description
1 polymer ?
#
loop_
_entity_poly.entity_id
_entity_poly.type
_entity_poly.pdbx_seq_one_letter_code
_entity_poly.pdbx_strand_id
1 'polypeptide(L)'
;MGAVLWQAHAGELWRRFTIALRRAVAAAAGVREAQLGEVARVSYAKVAEYQRRGLVHFHAVVRVDGPAGPGDPAPPWATGALLDQAVRAAAASVVVESPASAAVGTYLLRWGDQVDVQPITADQDTAAGEGALTDRRVAGYVAKYATKGTGATTGADARIRSEAHIEDLPIAEHHRQMMRTAWRLGGLPEFAGLNLRRWAHMLGFRGHFLTKSRTWSTTFTALRAARAAYRLAEHRARLGVPADEPLVVINHWDLVGVGYRNPAERELAEAIAARQKASRGNRPQGSDLYG
;
A
#
# COMPACT_ATOMS: atom_id res chain seq x y z
N MET A 1 -12.40 -9.65 -14.97
CA MET A 1 -12.57 -8.24 -15.38
C MET A 1 -12.94 -7.34 -14.20
N GLY A 2 -14.11 -7.52 -13.58
CA GLY A 2 -14.55 -6.68 -12.45
C GLY A 2 -13.53 -6.51 -11.32
N ALA A 3 -12.82 -7.59 -10.93
CA ALA A 3 -11.72 -7.53 -9.96
C ALA A 3 -10.63 -6.50 -10.33
N VAL A 4 -10.14 -6.53 -11.57
CA VAL A 4 -9.07 -5.63 -12.05
C VAL A 4 -9.57 -4.18 -12.12
N LEU A 5 -10.80 -3.96 -12.60
CA LEU A 5 -11.40 -2.62 -12.63
C LEU A 5 -11.61 -2.08 -11.21
N TRP A 6 -12.06 -2.91 -10.27
CA TRP A 6 -12.16 -2.53 -8.87
C TRP A 6 -10.79 -2.12 -8.30
N GLN A 7 -9.74 -2.90 -8.52
CA GLN A 7 -8.38 -2.56 -8.06
C GLN A 7 -7.86 -1.26 -8.67
N ALA A 8 -8.14 -1.03 -9.96
CA ALA A 8 -7.75 0.19 -10.66
C ALA A 8 -8.42 1.45 -10.07
N HIS A 9 -9.64 1.30 -9.54
CA HIS A 9 -10.42 2.38 -8.93
C HIS A 9 -10.33 2.40 -7.40
N ALA A 10 -9.55 1.51 -6.77
CA ALA A 10 -9.46 1.41 -5.31
C ALA A 10 -8.96 2.71 -4.64
N GLY A 11 -8.17 3.52 -5.37
CA GLY A 11 -7.78 4.87 -4.95
C GLY A 11 -8.95 5.87 -4.96
N GLU A 12 -9.82 5.82 -5.97
CA GLU A 12 -11.01 6.68 -6.05
C GLU A 12 -12.09 6.24 -5.05
N LEU A 13 -12.30 4.94 -4.88
CA LEU A 13 -13.14 4.39 -3.81
C LEU A 13 -12.68 4.91 -2.44
N TRP A 14 -11.37 4.89 -2.17
CA TRP A 14 -10.81 5.44 -0.94
C TRP A 14 -11.02 6.95 -0.81
N ARG A 15 -10.81 7.71 -1.88
CA ARG A 15 -11.06 9.16 -1.89
C ARG A 15 -12.51 9.45 -1.52
N ARG A 16 -13.48 8.81 -2.19
CA ARG A 16 -14.92 8.98 -1.89
C ARG A 16 -15.27 8.55 -0.48
N PHE A 17 -14.67 7.46 0.02
CA PHE A 17 -14.82 7.03 1.41
C PHE A 17 -14.37 8.10 2.39
N THR A 18 -13.19 8.69 2.21
CA THR A 18 -12.69 9.73 3.14
C THR A 18 -13.55 11.00 3.12
N ILE A 19 -14.13 11.35 1.97
CA ILE A 19 -15.08 12.46 1.85
C ILE A 19 -16.40 12.12 2.58
N ALA A 20 -16.97 10.93 2.33
CA ALA A 20 -18.20 10.48 2.97
C ALA A 20 -18.05 10.38 4.50
N LEU A 21 -16.91 9.85 4.97
CA LEU A 21 -16.57 9.79 6.39
C LEU A 21 -16.52 11.19 7.02
N ARG A 22 -15.84 12.14 6.36
CA ARG A 22 -15.76 13.52 6.83
C ARG A 22 -17.15 14.15 6.93
N ARG A 23 -18.03 13.89 5.97
CA ARG A 23 -19.44 14.36 5.99
C ARG A 23 -20.23 13.75 7.13
N ALA A 24 -20.11 12.45 7.35
CA ALA A 24 -20.80 11.75 8.45
C ALA A 24 -20.37 12.30 9.82
N VAL A 25 -19.07 12.54 10.01
CA VAL A 25 -18.55 13.15 11.25
C VAL A 25 -19.02 14.60 11.41
N ALA A 26 -19.02 15.40 10.35
CA ALA A 26 -19.54 16.78 10.40
C ALA A 26 -21.03 16.84 10.76
N ALA A 27 -21.84 15.97 10.16
CA ALA A 27 -23.26 15.86 10.47
C ALA A 27 -23.49 15.51 11.94
N ALA A 28 -22.71 14.57 12.49
CA ALA A 28 -22.81 14.19 13.89
C ALA A 28 -22.33 15.29 14.87
N ALA A 29 -21.42 16.17 14.41
CA ALA A 29 -21.01 17.37 15.14
C ALA A 29 -22.00 18.55 15.00
N GLY A 30 -23.07 18.41 14.20
CA GLY A 30 -24.04 19.48 13.96
C GLY A 30 -23.49 20.65 13.11
N VAL A 31 -22.41 20.42 12.34
CA VAL A 31 -21.77 21.46 11.53
C VAL A 31 -21.75 21.11 10.05
N ARG A 32 -21.54 22.11 9.18
CA ARG A 32 -21.31 21.85 7.75
C ARG A 32 -19.94 21.18 7.55
N GLU A 33 -19.82 20.37 6.50
CA GLU A 33 -18.55 19.70 6.17
C GLU A 33 -17.37 20.69 6.12
N ALA A 34 -17.55 21.87 5.54
CA ALA A 34 -16.51 22.90 5.46
C ALA A 34 -16.00 23.38 6.84
N GLN A 35 -16.88 23.41 7.84
CA GLN A 35 -16.61 23.92 9.19
C GLN A 35 -16.05 22.85 10.13
N LEU A 36 -16.03 21.57 9.72
CA LEU A 36 -15.56 20.51 10.60
C LEU A 36 -14.17 20.79 11.17
N GLY A 37 -13.27 21.39 10.38
CA GLY A 37 -11.91 21.72 10.82
C GLY A 37 -11.80 22.73 11.96
N GLU A 38 -12.89 23.44 12.28
CA GLU A 38 -12.99 24.37 13.42
C GLU A 38 -13.28 23.65 14.73
N VAL A 39 -13.87 22.44 14.67
CA VAL A 39 -14.33 21.69 15.86
C VAL A 39 -13.65 20.33 16.03
N ALA A 40 -13.16 19.72 14.95
CA ALA A 40 -12.50 18.41 14.97
C ALA A 40 -11.69 18.14 13.69
N ARG A 41 -10.75 17.20 13.75
CA ARG A 41 -10.05 16.67 12.58
C ARG A 41 -10.21 15.16 12.45
N VAL A 42 -10.59 14.72 11.25
CA VAL A 42 -10.56 13.29 10.90
C VAL A 42 -9.20 12.96 10.32
N SER A 43 -8.47 12.09 11.00
CA SER A 43 -7.13 11.63 10.65
C SER A 43 -7.15 10.14 10.31
N TYR A 44 -6.31 9.70 9.37
CA TYR A 44 -6.21 8.27 9.04
C TYR A 44 -4.80 7.86 8.61
N ALA A 45 -4.49 6.58 8.82
CA ALA A 45 -3.44 5.87 8.10
C ALA A 45 -4.02 4.56 7.55
N LYS A 46 -3.66 4.23 6.32
CA LYS A 46 -4.17 3.08 5.60
C LYS A 46 -3.06 2.31 4.91
N VAL A 47 -3.14 0.98 5.00
CA VAL A 47 -2.30 0.02 4.29
C VAL A 47 -3.15 -0.78 3.30
N ALA A 48 -2.59 -1.04 2.12
CA ALA A 48 -3.15 -1.93 1.10
C ALA A 48 -2.41 -3.26 1.10
N GLU A 49 -3.09 -4.36 1.42
CA GLU A 49 -2.48 -5.69 1.46
C GLU A 49 -3.17 -6.61 0.46
N TYR A 50 -2.39 -7.41 -0.28
CA TYR A 50 -2.95 -8.42 -1.17
C TYR A 50 -3.46 -9.63 -0.40
N GLN A 51 -4.69 -10.00 -0.67
CA GLN A 51 -5.23 -11.30 -0.29
C GLN A 51 -4.61 -12.39 -1.15
N ARG A 52 -4.69 -13.64 -0.69
CA ARG A 52 -4.32 -14.83 -1.48
C ARG A 52 -4.94 -14.87 -2.88
N ARG A 53 -6.11 -14.27 -3.05
CA ARG A 53 -6.84 -14.16 -4.32
C ARG A 53 -6.41 -12.97 -5.20
N GLY A 54 -5.34 -12.26 -4.86
CA GLY A 54 -4.80 -11.15 -5.65
C GLY A 54 -5.56 -9.82 -5.57
N LEU A 55 -6.62 -9.74 -4.76
CA LEU A 55 -7.33 -8.48 -4.48
C LEU A 55 -6.68 -7.76 -3.30
N VAL A 56 -6.49 -6.46 -3.41
CA VAL A 56 -6.12 -5.62 -2.27
C VAL A 56 -7.30 -5.49 -1.31
N HIS A 57 -7.03 -5.65 -0.02
CA HIS A 57 -7.89 -5.18 1.06
C HIS A 57 -7.20 -4.04 1.79
N PHE A 58 -8.00 -3.18 2.44
CA PHE A 58 -7.48 -2.03 3.16
C PHE A 58 -7.60 -2.21 4.65
N HIS A 59 -6.46 -2.10 5.34
CA HIS A 59 -6.41 -1.88 6.77
C HIS A 59 -6.29 -0.38 7.00
N ALA A 60 -7.18 0.20 7.80
CA ALA A 60 -7.11 1.61 8.13
C ALA A 60 -7.25 1.81 9.64
N VAL A 61 -6.44 2.71 10.17
CA VAL A 61 -6.69 3.32 11.47
C VAL A 61 -7.27 4.70 11.20
N VAL A 62 -8.42 4.98 11.78
CA VAL A 62 -9.13 6.26 11.68
C VAL A 62 -9.25 6.83 13.08
N ARG A 63 -9.03 8.14 13.22
CA ARG A 63 -9.10 8.86 14.49
C ARG A 63 -9.81 10.18 14.29
N VAL A 64 -10.51 10.63 15.32
CA VAL A 64 -10.99 12.01 15.43
C VAL A 64 -10.14 12.70 16.49
N ASP A 65 -9.52 13.81 16.11
CA ASP A 65 -8.72 14.68 16.96
C ASP A 65 -9.47 16.00 17.19
N GLY A 66 -9.06 16.78 18.19
CA GLY A 66 -9.46 18.19 18.28
C GLY A 66 -8.97 19.03 17.09
N PRO A 67 -9.43 20.28 16.95
CA PRO A 67 -9.14 21.13 15.79
C PRO A 67 -7.65 21.46 15.61
N ALA A 68 -6.81 21.36 16.64
CA ALA A 68 -5.35 21.53 16.52
C ALA A 68 -4.61 20.29 15.99
N GLY A 69 -5.29 19.13 15.90
CA GLY A 69 -4.75 17.90 15.30
C GLY A 69 -4.14 16.94 16.33
N PRO A 70 -3.11 16.14 15.96
CA PRO A 70 -2.56 15.11 16.85
C PRO A 70 -2.09 15.68 18.18
N GLY A 71 -2.63 15.16 19.27
CA GLY A 71 -2.34 15.61 20.64
C GLY A 71 -3.41 16.53 21.22
N ASP A 72 -4.32 17.06 20.39
CA ASP A 72 -5.52 17.76 20.83
C ASP A 72 -6.63 16.75 21.10
N PRO A 73 -7.16 16.65 22.34
CA PRO A 73 -8.14 15.63 22.68
C PRO A 73 -9.38 15.69 21.79
N ALA A 74 -9.93 14.51 21.48
CA ALA A 74 -11.17 14.40 20.72
C ALA A 74 -12.31 15.12 21.47
N PRO A 75 -13.20 15.85 20.76
CA PRO A 75 -14.37 16.44 21.40
C PRO A 75 -15.26 15.37 22.07
N PRO A 76 -15.97 15.68 23.18
CA PRO A 76 -16.76 14.69 23.91
C PRO A 76 -17.82 13.95 23.08
N TRP A 77 -18.35 14.59 22.02
CA TRP A 77 -19.31 13.96 21.12
C TRP A 77 -18.68 12.90 20.21
N ALA A 78 -17.37 12.95 19.96
CA ALA A 78 -16.65 12.10 19.01
C ALA A 78 -16.33 10.71 19.58
N THR A 79 -17.38 9.96 19.92
CA THR A 79 -17.26 8.63 20.52
C THR A 79 -16.81 7.56 19.52
N GLY A 80 -16.25 6.46 20.02
CA GLY A 80 -15.89 5.30 19.19
C GLY A 80 -17.10 4.69 18.45
N ALA A 81 -18.28 4.70 19.08
CA ALA A 81 -19.53 4.22 18.47
C ALA A 81 -19.98 5.10 17.30
N LEU A 82 -19.88 6.42 17.46
CA LEU A 82 -20.14 7.37 16.37
C LEU A 82 -19.18 7.13 15.21
N LEU A 83 -17.89 6.94 15.50
CA LEU A 83 -16.89 6.71 14.47
C LEU A 83 -17.13 5.38 13.73
N ASP A 84 -17.50 4.32 14.43
CA ASP A 84 -17.91 3.04 13.83
C ASP A 84 -19.08 3.22 12.86
N GLN A 85 -20.16 3.85 13.33
CA GLN A 85 -21.33 4.13 12.49
C GLN A 85 -20.95 4.97 11.26
N ALA A 86 -20.14 6.02 11.44
CA ALA A 86 -19.69 6.89 10.36
C ALA A 86 -18.84 6.13 9.33
N VAL A 87 -17.95 5.24 9.75
CA VAL A 87 -17.13 4.40 8.87
C VAL A 87 -18.00 3.44 8.06
N ARG A 88 -18.93 2.74 8.71
CA ARG A 88 -19.85 1.80 8.02
C ARG A 88 -20.75 2.52 7.02
N ALA A 89 -21.33 3.66 7.42
CA ALA A 89 -22.17 4.47 6.55
C ALA A 89 -21.37 5.02 5.36
N ALA A 90 -20.16 5.53 5.59
CA ALA A 90 -19.29 6.01 4.53
C ALA A 90 -18.95 4.88 3.54
N ALA A 91 -18.56 3.70 4.01
CA ALA A 91 -18.28 2.56 3.14
C ALA A 91 -19.50 2.12 2.32
N ALA A 92 -20.68 2.03 2.94
CA ALA A 92 -21.91 1.64 2.25
C ALA A 92 -22.34 2.65 1.17
N SER A 93 -22.06 3.95 1.38
CA SER A 93 -22.47 5.02 0.47
C SER A 93 -21.63 5.14 -0.82
N VAL A 94 -20.42 4.58 -0.82
CA VAL A 94 -19.46 4.82 -1.91
C VAL A 94 -19.74 3.92 -3.10
N VAL A 95 -20.03 4.57 -4.24
CA VAL A 95 -20.10 3.94 -5.56
C VAL A 95 -19.17 4.69 -6.51
N VAL A 96 -18.43 3.96 -7.34
CA VAL A 96 -17.61 4.51 -8.43
C VAL A 96 -18.00 3.80 -9.72
N GLU A 97 -18.32 4.56 -10.75
CA GLU A 97 -18.60 4.02 -12.07
C GLU A 97 -17.30 3.94 -12.88
N SER A 98 -17.05 2.80 -13.54
CA SER A 98 -15.93 2.69 -14.47
C SER A 98 -16.23 3.51 -15.74
N PRO A 99 -15.20 3.95 -16.50
CA PRO A 99 -15.43 4.44 -17.86
C PRO A 99 -16.27 3.45 -18.68
N ALA A 100 -17.23 3.96 -19.44
CA ALA A 100 -18.03 3.16 -20.36
C ALA A 100 -17.12 2.63 -21.48
N SER A 101 -17.26 1.35 -21.82
CA SER A 101 -16.54 0.72 -22.91
C SER A 101 -17.46 -0.16 -23.73
N ALA A 102 -17.37 -0.08 -25.06
CA ALA A 102 -18.14 -0.95 -25.95
C ALA A 102 -17.77 -2.44 -25.78
N ALA A 103 -16.52 -2.73 -25.39
CA ALA A 103 -16.02 -4.10 -25.26
C ALA A 103 -16.45 -4.79 -23.97
N VAL A 104 -16.61 -4.03 -22.87
CA VAL A 104 -16.83 -4.60 -21.53
C VAL A 104 -17.99 -3.96 -20.75
N GLY A 105 -18.67 -2.98 -21.34
CA GLY A 105 -19.75 -2.22 -20.70
C GLY A 105 -19.24 -1.28 -19.61
N THR A 106 -20.12 -1.00 -18.65
CA THR A 106 -19.88 -0.15 -17.49
C THR A 106 -20.05 -0.95 -16.20
N TYR A 107 -19.17 -0.73 -15.23
CA TYR A 107 -19.24 -1.37 -13.91
C TYR A 107 -19.48 -0.35 -12.81
N LEU A 108 -20.42 -0.67 -11.91
CA LEU A 108 -20.56 0.00 -10.63
C LEU A 108 -19.69 -0.71 -9.59
N LEU A 109 -18.71 0.02 -9.07
CA LEU A 109 -17.70 -0.47 -8.13
C LEU A 109 -18.04 0.04 -6.73
N ARG A 110 -18.08 -0.85 -5.74
CA ARG A 110 -18.42 -0.57 -4.35
C ARG A 110 -17.45 -1.26 -3.40
N TRP A 111 -17.41 -0.86 -2.14
CA TRP A 111 -16.81 -1.71 -1.10
C TRP A 111 -17.66 -2.97 -0.94
N GLY A 112 -17.02 -4.10 -0.62
CA GLY A 112 -17.73 -5.32 -0.27
C GLY A 112 -18.29 -5.26 1.15
N ASP A 113 -19.08 -6.26 1.53
CA ASP A 113 -19.77 -6.31 2.83
C ASP A 113 -18.83 -6.55 4.03
N GLN A 114 -17.58 -6.91 3.77
CA GLN A 114 -16.57 -7.22 4.78
C GLN A 114 -15.92 -5.95 5.36
N VAL A 115 -16.73 -5.08 5.99
CA VAL A 115 -16.26 -3.92 6.75
C VAL A 115 -16.26 -4.27 8.24
N ASP A 116 -15.07 -4.56 8.76
CA ASP A 116 -14.83 -4.81 10.18
C ASP A 116 -14.19 -3.60 10.84
N VAL A 117 -14.80 -3.12 11.92
CA VAL A 117 -14.37 -1.93 12.68
C VAL A 117 -14.23 -2.36 14.12
N GLN A 118 -13.05 -2.12 14.68
CA GLN A 118 -12.71 -2.48 16.05
C GLN A 118 -12.05 -1.29 16.73
N PRO A 119 -12.48 -0.92 17.96
CA PRO A 119 -11.79 0.12 18.72
C PRO A 119 -10.38 -0.33 19.06
N ILE A 120 -9.42 0.58 18.96
CA ILE A 120 -8.04 0.35 19.42
C ILE A 120 -7.92 0.97 20.81
N THR A 121 -8.16 0.18 21.85
CA THR A 121 -8.00 0.61 23.25
C THR A 121 -6.55 0.41 23.72
N ALA A 122 -6.10 1.24 24.66
CA ALA A 122 -4.96 0.91 25.51
C ALA A 122 -5.49 -0.02 26.62
N ASP A 123 -4.93 -1.23 26.76
CA ASP A 123 -5.25 -2.06 27.93
C ASP A 123 -4.57 -1.47 29.17
N GLN A 124 -5.22 -1.62 30.33
CA GLN A 124 -4.91 -1.01 31.63
C GLN A 124 -3.62 -1.51 32.32
N ASP A 125 -2.75 -2.25 31.64
CA ASP A 125 -1.51 -2.77 32.20
C ASP A 125 -0.30 -2.11 31.55
N THR A 126 0.04 -0.91 32.02
CA THR A 126 1.42 -0.41 32.25
C THR A 126 1.40 1.10 32.47
N ALA A 127 2.04 1.54 33.55
CA ALA A 127 2.13 2.93 34.00
C ALA A 127 3.00 3.83 33.09
N ALA A 128 2.58 4.04 31.84
CA ALA A 128 3.06 5.12 30.98
C ALA A 128 1.84 5.80 30.35
N GLY A 129 1.85 7.15 30.30
CA GLY A 129 0.67 7.96 29.97
C GLY A 129 -0.14 7.47 28.76
N GLU A 130 -1.47 7.46 28.90
CA GLU A 130 -2.46 6.82 28.01
C GLU A 130 -2.29 7.17 26.51
N GLY A 131 -1.82 8.39 26.20
CA GLY A 131 -1.61 8.84 24.81
C GLY A 131 -0.42 8.17 24.10
N ALA A 132 0.69 7.92 24.80
CA ALA A 132 1.92 7.39 24.19
C ALA A 132 1.83 5.89 23.86
N LEU A 133 1.09 5.12 24.68
CA LEU A 133 0.85 3.69 24.45
C LEU A 133 -0.09 3.46 23.27
N THR A 134 -1.12 4.29 23.12
CA THR A 134 -2.07 4.22 22.00
C THR A 134 -1.37 4.47 20.66
N ASP A 135 -0.50 5.50 20.58
CA ASP A 135 0.27 5.80 19.37
C ASP A 135 1.27 4.68 19.01
N ARG A 136 1.90 4.04 19.99
CA ARG A 136 2.79 2.89 19.74
C ARG A 136 2.02 1.66 19.23
N ARG A 137 0.82 1.39 19.76
CA ARG A 137 -0.06 0.29 19.29
C ARG A 137 -0.58 0.56 17.88
N VAL A 138 -0.96 1.81 17.59
CA VAL A 138 -1.34 2.26 16.24
C VAL A 138 -0.17 2.14 15.25
N ALA A 139 1.03 2.55 15.65
CA ALA A 139 2.23 2.38 14.84
C ALA A 139 2.57 0.89 14.61
N GLY A 140 2.45 0.04 15.64
CA GLY A 140 2.61 -1.40 15.54
C GLY A 140 1.56 -2.07 14.64
N TYR A 141 0.30 -1.62 14.70
CA TYR A 141 -0.77 -2.06 13.82
C TYR A 141 -0.45 -1.71 12.36
N VAL A 142 -0.11 -0.45 12.08
CA VAL A 142 0.29 -0.02 10.73
C VAL A 142 1.53 -0.79 10.26
N ALA A 143 2.53 -0.99 11.12
CA ALA A 143 3.76 -1.71 10.81
C ALA A 143 3.51 -3.20 10.51
N LYS A 144 2.64 -3.86 11.28
CA LYS A 144 2.25 -5.27 11.07
C LYS A 144 1.75 -5.50 9.65
N TYR A 145 0.85 -4.64 9.17
CA TYR A 145 0.33 -4.77 7.82
C TYR A 145 1.30 -4.25 6.77
N ALA A 146 2.17 -3.31 7.15
CA ALA A 146 3.19 -2.79 6.26
C ALA A 146 4.22 -3.85 5.83
N THR A 147 4.62 -4.74 6.75
CA THR A 147 5.58 -5.82 6.47
C THR A 147 4.94 -7.08 5.92
N LYS A 148 3.63 -7.28 6.14
CA LYS A 148 2.93 -8.47 5.63
C LYS A 148 2.63 -8.42 4.12
N GLY A 149 2.46 -7.21 3.58
CA GLY A 149 2.17 -7.00 2.16
C GLY A 149 3.33 -7.26 1.19
N THR A 150 4.58 -7.29 1.65
CA THR A 150 5.77 -7.43 0.78
C THR A 150 6.07 -8.88 0.37
N GLY A 151 5.33 -9.87 0.90
CA GLY A 151 5.58 -11.30 0.62
C GLY A 151 4.55 -12.00 -0.27
N ALA A 152 3.42 -11.35 -0.59
CA ALA A 152 2.27 -12.03 -1.21
C ALA A 152 2.30 -12.09 -2.75
N THR A 153 3.16 -11.31 -3.40
CA THR A 153 3.36 -11.36 -4.85
C THR A 153 4.77 -11.86 -5.15
N THR A 154 4.94 -13.18 -5.24
CA THR A 154 6.11 -13.85 -5.84
C THR A 154 6.12 -13.68 -7.37
N GLY A 155 5.80 -12.49 -7.88
CA GLY A 155 5.58 -12.22 -9.29
C GLY A 155 6.03 -10.82 -9.68
N ALA A 156 7.26 -10.76 -10.23
CA ALA A 156 7.92 -9.63 -10.87
C ALA A 156 7.65 -8.24 -10.25
N ASP A 157 8.59 -7.77 -9.41
CA ASP A 157 8.82 -6.34 -9.12
C ASP A 157 9.23 -5.53 -10.39
N ALA A 158 9.05 -6.10 -11.57
CA ALA A 158 9.46 -5.56 -12.85
C ALA A 158 8.26 -5.36 -13.78
N ARG A 159 8.34 -4.29 -14.57
CA ARG A 159 7.34 -3.92 -15.56
C ARG A 159 7.12 -5.06 -16.58
N ILE A 160 5.86 -5.42 -16.80
CA ILE A 160 5.47 -6.34 -17.88
C ILE A 160 5.65 -5.65 -19.23
N ARG A 161 6.34 -6.30 -20.17
CA ARG A 161 6.70 -5.75 -21.49
C ARG A 161 5.80 -6.25 -22.62
N SER A 162 5.16 -7.40 -22.46
CA SER A 162 4.26 -8.01 -23.45
C SER A 162 3.31 -9.00 -22.76
N GLU A 163 2.24 -9.42 -23.45
CA GLU A 163 1.36 -10.50 -22.98
C GLU A 163 2.14 -11.84 -22.92
N ALA A 164 3.02 -12.12 -23.89
CA ALA A 164 3.89 -13.30 -23.85
C ALA A 164 4.80 -13.34 -22.61
N HIS A 165 5.33 -12.19 -22.17
CA HIS A 165 6.11 -12.13 -20.92
C HIS A 165 5.29 -12.56 -19.70
N ILE A 166 3.97 -12.35 -19.70
CA ILE A 166 3.09 -12.81 -18.61
C ILE A 166 3.09 -14.33 -18.54
N GLU A 167 3.19 -15.05 -19.67
CA GLU A 167 3.17 -16.51 -19.74
C GLU A 167 4.40 -17.16 -19.09
N ASP A 168 5.56 -16.51 -19.18
CA ASP A 168 6.81 -17.06 -18.65
C ASP A 168 6.97 -16.86 -17.13
N LEU A 169 6.08 -16.10 -16.49
CA LEU A 169 6.17 -15.83 -15.06
C LEU A 169 5.89 -17.09 -14.22
N PRO A 170 6.69 -17.39 -13.19
CA PRO A 170 6.47 -18.50 -12.28
C PRO A 170 5.41 -18.15 -11.21
N ILE A 171 4.19 -17.80 -11.65
CA ILE A 171 3.08 -17.38 -10.79
C ILE A 171 1.89 -18.34 -10.91
N ALA A 172 1.00 -18.32 -9.91
CA ALA A 172 -0.25 -19.08 -9.95
C ALA A 172 -1.15 -18.61 -11.12
N GLU A 173 -1.88 -19.55 -11.73
CA GLU A 173 -2.68 -19.26 -12.93
C GLU A 173 -3.74 -18.17 -12.71
N HIS A 174 -4.34 -18.12 -11.52
CA HIS A 174 -5.27 -17.05 -11.15
C HIS A 174 -4.63 -15.65 -11.25
N HIS A 175 -3.39 -15.49 -10.76
CA HIS A 175 -2.67 -14.21 -10.85
C HIS A 175 -2.32 -13.89 -12.29
N ARG A 176 -1.89 -14.89 -13.06
CA ARG A 176 -1.63 -14.76 -14.50
C ARG A 176 -2.87 -14.25 -15.24
N GLN A 177 -4.03 -14.81 -14.95
CA GLN A 177 -5.30 -14.40 -15.55
C GLN A 177 -5.68 -12.96 -15.19
N MET A 178 -5.41 -12.52 -13.96
CA MET A 178 -5.58 -11.11 -13.57
C MET A 178 -4.62 -10.18 -14.33
N MET A 179 -3.35 -10.58 -14.48
CA MET A 179 -2.36 -9.82 -15.26
C MET A 179 -2.77 -9.71 -16.74
N ARG A 180 -3.18 -10.81 -17.38
CA ARG A 180 -3.74 -10.81 -18.76
C ARG A 180 -4.94 -9.88 -18.87
N THR A 181 -5.86 -9.95 -17.91
CA THR A 181 -7.04 -9.08 -17.88
C THR A 181 -6.64 -7.61 -17.79
N ALA A 182 -5.71 -7.24 -16.91
CA ALA A 182 -5.20 -5.88 -16.82
C ALA A 182 -4.50 -5.43 -18.11
N TRP A 183 -3.76 -6.34 -18.76
CA TRP A 183 -3.07 -6.06 -20.02
C TRP A 183 -4.04 -5.76 -21.17
N ARG A 184 -5.10 -6.59 -21.30
CA ARG A 184 -6.17 -6.44 -22.31
C ARG A 184 -6.98 -5.17 -22.09
N LEU A 185 -7.47 -4.95 -20.86
CA LEU A 185 -8.19 -3.72 -20.52
C LEU A 185 -7.34 -2.47 -20.73
N GLY A 186 -6.04 -2.54 -20.42
CA GLY A 186 -5.11 -1.43 -20.68
C GLY A 186 -4.78 -1.18 -22.16
N GLY A 187 -5.29 -2.00 -23.07
CA GLY A 187 -5.26 -1.74 -24.51
C GLY A 187 -6.47 -0.98 -25.04
N LEU A 188 -7.52 -0.79 -24.23
CA LEU A 188 -8.73 -0.09 -24.64
C LEU A 188 -8.55 1.43 -24.45
N PRO A 189 -8.89 2.27 -25.46
CA PRO A 189 -8.76 3.72 -25.37
C PRO A 189 -9.51 4.33 -24.17
N GLU A 190 -10.70 3.81 -23.86
CA GLU A 190 -11.54 4.28 -22.75
C GLU A 190 -10.86 4.15 -21.37
N PHE A 191 -9.90 3.22 -21.24
CA PHE A 191 -9.15 2.97 -20.00
C PHE A 191 -7.72 3.53 -20.03
N ALA A 192 -7.35 4.34 -21.01
CA ALA A 192 -5.99 4.88 -21.15
C ALA A 192 -5.51 5.60 -19.87
N GLY A 193 -6.38 6.39 -19.22
CA GLY A 193 -6.07 7.10 -17.98
C GLY A 193 -5.70 6.19 -16.80
N LEU A 194 -6.15 4.93 -16.81
CA LEU A 194 -5.86 3.96 -15.75
C LEU A 194 -4.45 3.35 -15.86
N ASN A 195 -3.83 3.42 -17.05
CA ASN A 195 -2.49 2.88 -17.31
C ASN A 195 -2.33 1.40 -16.93
N LEU A 196 -3.36 0.56 -17.16
CA LEU A 196 -3.43 -0.80 -16.62
C LEU A 196 -2.27 -1.72 -17.05
N ARG A 197 -1.72 -1.54 -18.25
CA ARG A 197 -0.53 -2.30 -18.69
C ARG A 197 0.70 -2.01 -17.82
N ARG A 198 0.88 -0.75 -17.39
CA ARG A 198 1.96 -0.36 -16.46
C ARG A 198 1.81 -1.07 -15.12
N TRP A 199 0.56 -1.23 -14.65
CA TRP A 199 0.21 -1.81 -13.36
C TRP A 199 -0.19 -3.29 -13.43
N ALA A 200 0.06 -3.97 -14.55
CA ALA A 200 -0.31 -5.37 -14.73
C ALA A 200 0.41 -6.28 -13.72
N HIS A 201 1.69 -6.02 -13.44
CA HIS A 201 2.45 -6.71 -12.38
C HIS A 201 1.83 -6.56 -10.99
N MET A 202 1.13 -5.45 -10.74
CA MET A 202 0.34 -5.18 -9.54
C MET A 202 -1.14 -5.56 -9.71
N LEU A 203 -1.46 -6.47 -10.61
CA LEU A 203 -2.82 -6.99 -10.82
C LEU A 203 -3.89 -5.88 -11.08
N GLY A 204 -3.46 -4.73 -11.59
CA GLY A 204 -4.28 -3.54 -11.84
C GLY A 204 -4.36 -2.53 -10.68
N PHE A 205 -3.80 -2.83 -9.51
CA PHE A 205 -3.72 -1.87 -8.41
C PHE A 205 -2.67 -0.79 -8.72
N ARG A 206 -3.10 0.47 -8.61
CA ARG A 206 -2.32 1.67 -8.97
C ARG A 206 -2.15 2.65 -7.80
N GLY A 207 -2.39 2.19 -6.58
CA GLY A 207 -2.32 3.00 -5.37
C GLY A 207 -1.01 2.82 -4.62
N HIS A 208 -0.80 3.68 -3.61
CA HIS A 208 0.27 3.49 -2.66
C HIS A 208 -0.09 2.41 -1.65
N PHE A 209 0.91 1.59 -1.31
CA PHE A 209 0.80 0.58 -0.28
C PHE A 209 0.46 1.19 1.09
N LEU A 210 1.07 2.32 1.46
CA LEU A 210 0.78 3.07 2.68
C LEU A 210 0.38 4.51 2.32
N THR A 211 -0.76 4.95 2.85
CA THR A 211 -1.26 6.32 2.73
C THR A 211 -1.62 6.84 4.12
N LYS A 212 -1.27 8.09 4.43
CA LYS A 212 -1.67 8.75 5.67
C LYS A 212 -2.20 10.15 5.41
N SER A 213 -3.12 10.62 6.24
CA SER A 213 -3.57 12.01 6.21
C SER A 213 -2.41 12.94 6.58
N ARG A 214 -2.47 14.20 6.11
CA ARG A 214 -1.40 15.19 6.29
C ARG A 214 -1.02 15.41 7.76
N THR A 215 -2.02 15.40 8.63
CA THR A 215 -1.92 15.58 10.08
C THR A 215 -1.97 14.25 10.84
N TRP A 216 -1.62 13.11 10.25
CA TRP A 216 -1.60 11.84 11.00
C TRP A 216 -0.46 11.76 12.01
N SER A 217 0.76 12.09 11.55
CA SER A 217 2.00 11.97 12.32
C SER A 217 3.11 12.78 11.66
N THR A 218 4.28 12.87 12.32
CA THR A 218 5.50 13.47 11.75
C THR A 218 5.84 12.91 10.36
N THR A 219 6.52 13.69 9.53
CA THR A 219 6.76 13.30 8.12
C THR A 219 7.81 12.18 8.02
N PHE A 220 7.76 11.39 6.94
CA PHE A 220 8.83 10.42 6.65
C PHE A 220 10.18 11.09 6.43
N THR A 221 10.19 12.34 5.96
CA THR A 221 11.41 13.14 5.82
C THR A 221 12.02 13.46 7.19
N ALA A 222 11.20 13.91 8.15
CA ALA A 222 11.65 14.15 9.52
C ALA A 222 12.16 12.86 10.18
N LEU A 223 11.47 11.73 10.00
CA LEU A 223 11.93 10.43 10.52
C LEU A 223 13.24 9.96 9.88
N ARG A 224 13.42 10.16 8.56
CA ARG A 224 14.67 9.82 7.87
C ARG A 224 15.83 10.70 8.35
N ALA A 225 15.60 12.00 8.53
CA ALA A 225 16.59 12.93 9.07
C ALA A 225 17.01 12.55 10.50
N ALA A 226 16.05 12.26 11.38
CA ALA A 226 16.32 11.81 12.74
C ALA A 226 17.13 10.50 12.78
N ARG A 227 16.79 9.52 11.94
CA ARG A 227 17.56 8.26 11.81
C ARG A 227 18.96 8.49 11.26
N ALA A 228 19.12 9.38 10.29
CA ALA A 228 20.43 9.73 9.74
C ALA A 228 21.31 10.38 10.80
N ALA A 229 20.77 11.34 11.57
CA ALA A 229 21.46 11.97 12.69
C ALA A 229 21.87 10.96 13.77
N TYR A 230 20.96 10.05 14.15
CA TYR A 230 21.26 8.99 15.12
C TYR A 230 22.38 8.06 14.64
N ARG A 231 22.29 7.56 13.40
CA ARG A 231 23.33 6.69 12.81
C ARG A 231 24.68 7.40 12.69
N LEU A 232 24.66 8.69 12.35
CA LEU A 232 25.88 9.49 12.29
C LEU A 232 26.54 9.61 13.68
N ALA A 233 25.75 9.88 14.71
CA ALA A 233 26.24 9.94 16.09
C ALA A 233 26.80 8.58 16.56
N GLU A 234 26.11 7.48 16.25
CA GLU A 234 26.56 6.12 16.58
C GLU A 234 27.88 5.77 15.86
N HIS A 235 28.01 6.15 14.58
CA HIS A 235 29.22 5.90 13.80
C HIS A 235 30.41 6.72 14.33
N ARG A 236 30.18 7.99 14.66
CA ARG A 236 31.18 8.87 15.32
C ARG A 236 31.68 8.27 16.62
N ALA A 237 30.76 7.86 17.51
CA ALA A 237 31.12 7.25 18.79
C ALA A 237 31.97 5.99 18.62
N ARG A 238 31.64 5.15 17.64
CA ARG A 238 32.39 3.93 17.32
C ARG A 238 33.80 4.20 16.81
N LEU A 239 34.00 5.28 16.06
CA LEU A 239 35.28 5.70 15.51
C LEU A 239 36.09 6.58 16.47
N GLY A 240 35.54 6.95 17.63
CA GLY A 240 36.17 7.89 18.56
C GLY A 240 36.27 9.33 18.03
N VAL A 241 35.46 9.68 17.02
CA VAL A 241 35.48 10.98 16.35
C VAL A 241 34.57 11.97 17.11
N PRO A 242 35.11 13.12 17.57
CA PRO A 242 34.32 14.17 18.22
C PRO A 242 33.19 14.73 17.34
N ALA A 243 32.15 15.30 17.96
CA ALA A 243 30.98 15.80 17.24
C ALA A 243 31.27 17.03 16.35
N ASP A 244 32.28 17.81 16.73
CA ASP A 244 32.77 19.03 16.10
C ASP A 244 33.77 18.78 14.97
N GLU A 245 34.29 17.55 14.83
CA GLU A 245 35.17 17.21 13.70
C GLU A 245 34.37 17.11 12.37
N PRO A 246 34.88 17.74 11.29
CA PRO A 246 34.23 17.72 9.99
C PRO A 246 34.26 16.30 9.39
N LEU A 247 33.09 15.75 9.12
CA LEU A 247 32.94 14.45 8.46
C LEU A 247 32.82 14.62 6.95
N VAL A 248 33.75 14.02 6.21
CA VAL A 248 33.64 13.90 4.75
C VAL A 248 32.69 12.76 4.43
N VAL A 249 31.48 13.10 4.01
CA VAL A 249 30.50 12.11 3.53
C VAL A 249 30.70 11.91 2.04
N ILE A 250 31.29 10.77 1.65
CA ILE A 250 31.38 10.37 0.24
C ILE A 250 30.02 9.79 -0.19
N ASN A 251 29.17 10.63 -0.78
CA ASN A 251 27.85 10.24 -1.31
C ASN A 251 27.87 9.91 -2.81
N HIS A 252 29.02 10.00 -3.47
CA HIS A 252 29.14 9.74 -4.90
C HIS A 252 29.71 8.34 -5.13
N TRP A 253 28.90 7.49 -5.73
CA TRP A 253 29.33 6.19 -6.23
C TRP A 253 29.10 6.19 -7.72
N ASP A 254 30.19 6.22 -8.49
CA ASP A 254 30.11 6.03 -9.93
C ASP A 254 30.10 4.54 -10.26
N LEU A 255 29.16 4.15 -11.11
CA LEU A 255 29.14 2.80 -11.66
C LEU A 255 30.27 2.68 -12.67
N VAL A 256 31.44 2.22 -12.21
CA VAL A 256 32.66 2.10 -13.02
C VAL A 256 32.56 1.01 -14.10
N GLY A 257 31.55 0.13 -14.00
CA GLY A 257 31.23 -0.87 -15.01
C GLY A 257 30.24 -1.91 -14.50
N VAL A 258 29.49 -2.51 -15.43
CA VAL A 258 28.65 -3.69 -15.18
C VAL A 258 29.11 -4.77 -16.14
N GLY A 259 29.54 -5.91 -15.61
CA GLY A 259 30.08 -7.00 -16.39
C GLY A 259 30.93 -7.92 -15.54
N TYR A 260 31.52 -8.90 -16.20
CA TYR A 260 32.42 -9.86 -15.58
C TYR A 260 33.83 -9.28 -15.57
N ARG A 261 34.48 -9.30 -14.41
CA ARG A 261 35.83 -8.75 -14.25
C ARG A 261 36.88 -9.60 -14.94
N ASN A 262 36.55 -10.86 -15.22
CA ASN A 262 37.43 -11.83 -15.86
C ASN A 262 36.62 -12.90 -16.63
N PRO A 263 37.27 -13.70 -17.49
CA PRO A 263 36.61 -14.76 -18.24
C PRO A 263 35.93 -15.82 -17.38
N ALA A 264 36.43 -16.12 -16.19
CA ALA A 264 35.87 -17.15 -15.31
C ALA A 264 34.50 -16.73 -14.72
N GLU A 265 34.34 -15.46 -14.34
CA GLU A 265 33.04 -14.91 -13.92
C GLU A 265 32.01 -14.93 -15.05
N ARG A 266 32.46 -14.71 -16.30
CA ARG A 266 31.60 -14.81 -17.49
C ARG A 266 31.15 -16.24 -17.71
N GLU A 267 32.08 -17.18 -17.69
CA GLU A 267 31.82 -18.61 -17.88
C GLU A 267 30.85 -19.15 -16.81
N LEU A 268 31.06 -18.77 -15.55
CA LEU A 268 30.17 -19.13 -14.46
C LEU A 268 28.75 -18.59 -14.67
N ALA A 269 28.61 -17.34 -15.10
CA ALA A 269 27.31 -16.75 -15.36
C ALA A 269 26.61 -17.36 -16.59
N GLU A 270 27.35 -17.69 -17.64
CA GLU A 270 26.86 -18.43 -18.81
C GLU A 270 26.38 -19.84 -18.42
N ALA A 271 27.13 -20.54 -17.57
CA ALA A 271 26.75 -21.84 -17.04
C ALA A 271 25.46 -21.78 -16.19
N ILE A 272 25.32 -20.76 -15.34
CA ILE A 272 24.08 -20.51 -14.58
C ILE A 272 22.91 -20.23 -15.53
N ALA A 273 23.10 -19.39 -16.54
CA ALA A 273 22.07 -19.07 -17.52
C ALA A 273 21.66 -20.30 -18.35
N ALA A 274 22.62 -21.14 -18.76
CA ALA A 274 22.36 -22.40 -19.45
C ALA A 274 21.57 -23.37 -18.57
N ARG A 275 21.95 -23.50 -17.29
CA ARG A 275 21.22 -24.33 -16.31
C ARG A 275 19.79 -23.86 -16.09
N GLN A 276 19.56 -22.54 -16.03
CA GLN A 276 18.22 -21.96 -15.90
C GLN A 276 17.37 -22.15 -17.17
N LYS A 277 17.98 -22.09 -18.36
CA LYS A 277 17.30 -22.43 -19.62
C LYS A 277 16.91 -23.91 -19.67
N ALA A 278 17.83 -24.79 -19.27
CA ALA A 278 17.57 -26.24 -19.23
C ALA A 278 16.47 -26.60 -18.22
N SER A 279 16.44 -25.97 -17.03
CA SER A 279 15.39 -26.21 -16.04
C SER A 279 14.02 -25.67 -16.44
N ARG A 280 13.97 -24.65 -17.31
CA ARG A 280 12.73 -24.13 -17.91
C ARG A 280 12.18 -25.04 -19.00
N GLY A 281 13.04 -25.70 -19.78
CA GLY A 281 12.63 -26.65 -20.82
C GLY A 281 12.14 -28.00 -20.29
N ASN A 282 12.46 -28.34 -19.03
CA ASN A 282 12.21 -29.67 -18.45
C ASN A 282 11.08 -29.69 -17.40
N ARG A 283 10.06 -28.83 -17.54
CA ARG A 283 8.83 -28.99 -16.74
C ARG A 283 8.07 -30.23 -17.26
N PRO A 284 7.82 -31.25 -16.42
CA PRO A 284 7.02 -32.39 -16.86
C PRO A 284 5.62 -31.88 -17.21
N GLN A 285 5.16 -32.18 -18.43
CA GLN A 285 3.74 -32.13 -18.75
C GLN A 285 3.06 -33.10 -17.77
N GLY A 286 2.18 -32.57 -16.92
CA GLY A 286 1.42 -33.39 -15.99
C GLY A 286 0.65 -34.44 -16.79
N SER A 287 0.97 -35.69 -16.53
CA SER A 287 0.24 -36.85 -17.01
C SER A 287 -1.19 -36.79 -16.46
N ASP A 288 -2.16 -36.63 -17.35
CA ASP A 288 -3.54 -37.01 -17.09
C ASP A 288 -3.58 -38.52 -16.84
N LEU A 289 -3.81 -38.90 -15.59
CA LEU A 289 -4.23 -40.25 -15.21
C LEU A 289 -5.40 -40.11 -14.22
N TYR A 290 -6.60 -40.02 -14.76
CA TYR A 290 -7.81 -40.50 -14.10
C TYR A 290 -8.13 -41.88 -14.69
N GLY A 291 -7.87 -42.90 -13.90
CA GLY A 291 -8.63 -44.15 -13.86
C GLY A 291 -9.36 -44.20 -12.52
#